data_AF-A0A1Y4HW64-F1
#
_entry.id   AF-A0A1Y4HW64-F1
#
_cell.length_a   1.000
_cell.length_b   1.000
_cell.length_c   1.000
_cell.angle_alpha   90.00
_cell.angle_beta   90.00
_cell.angle_gamma   90.00
#
_symmetry.space_group_name_H-M   'P 1'
#
loop_
_entity.id
_entity.type
_entity.pdbx_description
1 polymer ?
#
loop_
_entity_poly.entity_id
_entity_poly.type
_entity_poly.pdbx_seq_one_letter_code
_entity_poly.pdbx_strand_id
1 'polypeptide(L)'
;MTREEIVENVNSLLAEEFEVDPAGFTPDANVRDTLQLDSLSLVDLVALIQQTYKIKIPVSELRTIRTFENLYDYIQSHLSQA
;
A
#
# COMPACT_ATOMS: atom_id res chain seq x y z
N MET A 1 -10.22 -8.14 9.91
CA MET A 1 -9.27 -8.57 8.87
C MET A 1 -7.96 -8.89 9.55
N THR A 2 -7.36 -10.04 9.24
CA THR A 2 -6.00 -10.35 9.72
C THR A 2 -4.96 -9.59 8.89
N ARG A 3 -3.71 -9.52 9.39
CA ARG A 3 -2.61 -8.89 8.65
C ARG A 3 -2.43 -9.53 7.27
N GLU A 4 -2.51 -10.85 7.21
CA GLU A 4 -2.37 -11.65 5.99
C GLU A 4 -3.41 -11.28 4.94
N GLU A 5 -4.68 -11.16 5.34
CA GLU A 5 -5.75 -10.74 4.42
C GLU A 5 -5.55 -9.32 3.88
N ILE A 6 -5.02 -8.41 4.70
CA ILE A 6 -4.70 -7.04 4.27
C ILE A 6 -3.55 -7.07 3.28
N VAL A 7 -2.48 -7.83 3.58
CA VAL A 7 -1.33 -7.97 2.69
C VAL A 7 -1.79 -8.51 1.34
N GLU A 8 -2.54 -9.61 1.30
CA GLU A 8 -3.03 -10.19 0.05
C GLU A 8 -3.93 -9.23 -0.72
N ASN A 9 -4.93 -8.61 -0.07
CA ASN A 9 -5.82 -7.69 -0.78
C ASN A 9 -5.11 -6.44 -1.28
N VAL A 10 -4.23 -5.84 -0.47
CA VAL A 10 -3.42 -4.69 -0.89
C VAL A 10 -2.51 -5.13 -2.04
N ASN A 11 -1.83 -6.26 -1.93
CA ASN A 11 -0.95 -6.76 -2.97
C ASN A 11 -1.68 -7.02 -4.28
N SER A 12 -2.80 -7.72 -4.27
CA SER A 12 -3.59 -7.92 -5.49
C SER A 12 -4.05 -6.61 -6.09
N LEU A 13 -4.59 -5.70 -5.28
CA LEU A 13 -5.05 -4.39 -5.74
C LEU A 13 -3.91 -3.57 -6.39
N LEU A 14 -2.73 -3.57 -5.78
CA LEU A 14 -1.58 -2.84 -6.30
C LEU A 14 -0.98 -3.52 -7.53
N ALA A 15 -0.94 -4.84 -7.58
CA ALA A 15 -0.48 -5.58 -8.74
C ALA A 15 -1.38 -5.32 -9.96
N GLU A 16 -2.69 -5.29 -9.76
CA GLU A 16 -3.66 -5.01 -10.83
C GLU A 16 -3.59 -3.55 -11.30
N GLU A 17 -3.56 -2.59 -10.38
CA GLU A 17 -3.62 -1.16 -10.72
C GLU A 17 -2.29 -0.60 -11.25
N PHE A 18 -1.16 -1.12 -10.77
CA PHE A 18 0.17 -0.71 -11.22
C PHE A 18 0.78 -1.67 -12.26
N GLU A 19 0.05 -2.70 -12.68
CA GLU A 19 0.49 -3.72 -13.63
C GLU A 19 1.86 -4.33 -13.27
N VAL A 20 2.05 -4.65 -11.98
CA VAL A 20 3.29 -5.24 -11.45
C VAL A 20 3.08 -6.64 -10.88
N ASP A 21 4.17 -7.38 -10.72
CA ASP A 21 4.11 -8.76 -10.22
C ASP A 21 4.07 -8.81 -8.67
N PRO A 22 3.02 -9.41 -8.07
CA PRO A 22 2.91 -9.50 -6.62
C PRO A 22 3.94 -10.45 -6.00
N ALA A 23 4.62 -11.30 -6.78
CA ALA A 23 5.70 -12.13 -6.28
C ALA A 23 6.87 -11.31 -5.73
N GLY A 24 7.02 -10.05 -6.16
CA GLY A 24 8.02 -9.11 -5.65
C GLY A 24 7.63 -8.41 -4.35
N PHE A 25 6.38 -8.52 -3.90
CA PHE A 25 5.86 -7.78 -2.75
C PHE A 25 6.25 -8.45 -1.44
N THR A 26 7.52 -8.31 -1.09
CA THR A 26 8.06 -8.78 0.18
C THR A 26 7.95 -7.70 1.25
N PRO A 27 7.73 -8.05 2.53
CA PRO A 27 7.63 -7.07 3.62
C PRO A 27 8.89 -6.17 3.75
N ASP A 28 10.05 -6.68 3.36
CA ASP A 28 11.33 -5.96 3.35
C ASP A 28 11.55 -5.14 2.07
N ALA A 29 10.84 -5.46 0.97
CA ALA A 29 10.97 -4.74 -0.29
C ALA A 29 10.49 -3.29 -0.17
N ASN A 30 11.14 -2.43 -0.94
CA ASN A 30 10.81 -1.02 -1.00
C ASN A 30 9.58 -0.80 -1.90
N VAL A 31 8.49 -0.30 -1.31
CA VAL A 31 7.21 -0.06 -2.01
C VAL A 31 7.41 0.81 -3.25
N ARG A 32 8.28 1.82 -3.15
CA ARG A 32 8.48 2.81 -4.21
C ARG A 32 9.31 2.24 -5.36
N ASP A 33 10.29 1.40 -5.04
CA ASP A 33 11.12 0.74 -6.04
C ASP A 33 10.32 -0.33 -6.76
N THR A 34 9.59 -1.16 -6.01
CA THR A 34 8.82 -2.28 -6.56
C THR A 34 7.61 -1.84 -7.39
N LEU A 35 6.91 -0.80 -6.95
CA LEU A 35 5.78 -0.23 -7.70
C LEU A 35 6.20 0.90 -8.65
N GLN A 36 7.50 1.17 -8.77
CA GLN A 36 8.05 2.31 -9.53
C GLN A 36 7.27 3.62 -9.29
N LEU A 37 7.05 3.95 -8.01
CA LEU A 37 6.23 5.10 -7.63
C LEU A 37 6.96 6.41 -7.87
N ASP A 38 6.57 7.09 -8.93
CA ASP A 38 6.89 8.49 -9.15
C ASP A 38 6.04 9.42 -8.28
N SER A 39 6.39 10.72 -8.29
CA SER A 39 5.70 11.74 -7.49
C SER A 39 4.19 11.84 -7.77
N LEU A 40 3.77 11.44 -8.98
CA LEU A 40 2.36 11.36 -9.38
C LEU A 40 1.73 10.05 -8.91
N SER A 41 2.37 8.91 -9.20
CA SER A 41 1.89 7.57 -8.84
C SER A 41 1.69 7.37 -7.34
N LEU A 42 2.42 8.09 -6.49
CA LEU A 42 2.18 8.13 -5.04
C LEU A 42 0.78 8.65 -4.68
N VAL A 43 0.28 9.63 -5.42
CA VAL A 43 -1.05 10.22 -5.19
C VAL A 43 -2.13 9.24 -5.63
N ASP A 44 -1.92 8.56 -6.76
CA ASP A 44 -2.82 7.48 -7.23
C ASP A 44 -2.87 6.31 -6.25
N LEU A 45 -1.71 5.85 -5.77
CA LEU A 45 -1.62 4.80 -4.75
C LEU A 45 -2.45 5.14 -3.50
N VAL A 46 -2.25 6.35 -2.98
CA VAL A 46 -3.00 6.83 -1.83
C VAL A 46 -4.49 6.87 -2.16
N ALA A 47 -4.90 7.48 -3.27
CA ALA A 47 -6.30 7.62 -3.65
C ALA A 47 -6.99 6.26 -3.81
N LEU A 48 -6.32 5.28 -4.42
CA LEU A 48 -6.76 3.91 -4.60
C LEU A 48 -7.05 3.24 -3.26
N ILE A 49 -6.05 3.21 -2.36
CA ILE A 49 -6.21 2.60 -1.04
C ILE A 49 -7.29 3.34 -0.22
N GLN A 50 -7.35 4.68 -0.30
CA GLN A 50 -8.39 5.46 0.38
C GLN A 50 -9.80 5.13 -0.14
N GLN A 51 -9.97 4.93 -1.45
CA GLN A 51 -11.27 4.58 -2.01
C GLN A 51 -11.68 3.14 -1.68
N THR A 52 -10.75 2.20 -1.78
CA THR A 52 -11.00 0.77 -1.51
C THR A 52 -11.27 0.51 -0.03
N TYR A 53 -10.43 1.04 0.86
CA TYR A 53 -10.51 0.76 2.31
C TYR A 53 -11.20 1.86 3.10
N LYS A 54 -11.64 2.95 2.46
CA LYS A 54 -12.27 4.12 3.11
C LYS A 54 -11.39 4.79 4.19
N ILE A 55 -10.09 4.51 4.19
CA ILE A 55 -9.13 5.11 5.12
C ILE A 55 -8.61 6.44 4.57
N LYS A 56 -8.07 7.31 5.43
CA LYS A 56 -7.39 8.55 5.01
C LYS A 56 -5.90 8.43 5.25
N ILE A 57 -5.13 8.27 4.18
CA ILE A 57 -3.67 8.23 4.24
C ILE A 57 -3.11 9.57 3.75
N PRO A 58 -2.44 10.37 4.60
CA PRO A 58 -1.72 11.55 4.14
C PRO A 58 -0.53 11.17 3.26
N VAL A 59 -0.29 11.90 2.17
CA VAL A 59 0.89 11.69 1.30
C VAL A 59 2.20 11.87 2.09
N SER A 60 2.20 12.69 3.15
CA SER A 60 3.35 12.83 4.05
C SER A 60 3.68 11.54 4.80
N GLU A 61 2.67 10.79 5.24
CA GLU A 61 2.84 9.48 5.89
C GLU A 61 3.24 8.42 4.85
N LEU A 62 2.63 8.44 3.66
CA LEU A 62 3.08 7.56 2.59
C LEU A 62 4.55 7.82 2.20
N ARG A 63 5.03 9.05 2.37
CA ARG A 63 6.44 9.39 2.14
C ARG A 63 7.37 8.85 3.22
N THR A 64 6.90 8.67 4.46
CA THR A 64 7.69 8.04 5.53
C THR A 64 7.69 6.52 5.39
N ILE A 65 6.62 5.95 4.82
CA ILE A 65 6.55 4.54 4.41
C ILE A 65 7.58 4.27 3.30
N ARG A 66 8.50 3.35 3.59
CA ARG A 66 9.52 2.89 2.63
C ARG A 66 9.33 1.44 2.23
N THR A 67 8.98 0.58 3.18
CA THR A 67 8.81 -0.86 2.95
C THR A 67 7.35 -1.29 2.98
N PHE A 68 7.04 -2.40 2.34
CA PHE A 68 5.68 -2.95 2.33
C PHE A 68 5.21 -3.29 3.74
N GLU A 69 6.10 -3.74 4.62
CA GLU A 69 5.78 -3.94 6.04
C GLU A 69 5.18 -2.69 6.69
N ASN A 70 5.81 -1.51 6.48
CA ASN A 70 5.30 -0.26 7.02
C ASN A 70 3.93 0.11 6.40
N LEU A 71 3.75 -0.18 5.10
CA LEU A 71 2.48 0.05 4.42
C LEU A 71 1.36 -0.81 5.02
N TYR A 72 1.59 -2.10 5.20
CA TYR A 72 0.60 -3.02 5.75
C TYR A 72 0.26 -2.70 7.21
N ASP A 73 1.28 -2.39 8.02
CA ASP A 73 1.09 -2.00 9.41
C ASP A 73 0.24 -0.73 9.53
N TYR A 74 0.54 0.26 8.68
CA TYR A 74 -0.24 1.50 8.59
C TYR A 74 -1.70 1.21 8.21
N ILE A 75 -1.92 0.47 7.13
CA ILE A 75 -3.26 0.12 6.66
C ILE A 75 -4.03 -0.66 7.74
N GLN A 76 -3.39 -1.63 8.40
CA GLN A 76 -3.97 -2.42 9.48
C GLN A 76 -4.38 -1.56 10.68
N SER A 77 -3.49 -0.67 11.14
CA SER A 77 -3.79 0.22 12.27
C SER A 77 -4.95 1.16 11.95
N HIS A 78 -5.10 1.60 10.71
CA HIS A 78 -6.20 2.46 10.29
C HIS A 78 -7.51 1.72 10.01
N LEU A 79 -7.46 0.52 9.43
CA LEU A 79 -8.63 -0.35 9.22
C LEU A 79 -9.24 -0.84 10.53
N SER A 80 -8.41 -1.14 11.54
CA SER A 80 -8.90 -1.57 12.85
C SER A 80 -9.55 -0.44 13.67
N GLN A 81 -9.47 0.81 13.19
CA GLN A 81 -10.03 1.99 13.85
C GLN A 81 -11.24 2.57 13.11
N ALA A 82 -11.68 1.92 12.01
CA ALA A 82 -12.81 2.33 11.18
C ALA A 82 -14.09 1.53 11.49
#